data_AF-A0A7J8YV52-F1
#
_entry.id   AF-A0A7J8YV52-F1
#
_cell.length_a   1.000
_cell.length_b   1.000
_cell.length_c   1.000
_cell.angle_alpha   90.00
_cell.angle_beta   90.00
_cell.angle_gamma   90.00
#
_symmetry.space_group_name_H-M   'P 1'
#
loop_
_entity.id
_entity.type
_entity.pdbx_description
1 polymer ?
#
loop_
_entity_poly.entity_id
_entity_poly.type
_entity_poly.pdbx_seq_one_letter_code
_entity_poly.pdbx_strand_id
1 'polypeptide(L)'
;MIASLTTTDGHHNIVSGAGFETTPFGRKADEDIKKLRVLKELVAEKKMNEYDSGGRSGDKGPGAENDGNTAPLPEKVSVGGSPMYRIGKKLGKGGFGQVYVGRRIGATGPGALEVALKFEHRSSKGCNYGPPYEWQVYNALGGSHGVPRVHYKGRQGDYYVMVMDILGPSLWDVWNNNSHTMSIEMVACIAIEAISILEKMHSRGYVHGDVKPENFLLGLPGTPDEKKLFLVDLGLATKWRDSSSGQHVEYDQRPDVFRGTVRYASVHAHLGRTGSRRDDLESLAYTLIFLLRGRLPWQGYQGENKGFLVCKKKMATSPETLCCFCPAPFRQFVEYVVNLKFDEEPNYAKYISLFDGIVGPNPHIRPINTDGAQKLIYQVGQKRGRLTMEDEEDEQPKKKVRMGMPATQWISVYNARRPMKQRYHYNVADVRLAQHIEKGNEDGLFISSVASCSNLWALIMDAGTGFTAQVYELSPYFLHK
;
A
#
# COMPACT_ATOMS: atom_id res chain seq x y z
N MET A 1 -71.72 12.21 15.18
CA MET A 1 -71.28 12.08 16.58
C MET A 1 -70.27 13.19 16.83
N ILE A 2 -70.70 14.43 17.07
CA ILE A 2 -70.90 15.07 18.39
C ILE A 2 -69.70 14.88 19.33
N ALA A 3 -68.83 15.89 19.41
CA ALA A 3 -68.65 16.71 20.61
C ALA A 3 -67.84 17.98 20.25
N SER A 4 -68.35 19.11 20.73
CA SER A 4 -67.92 20.50 20.53
C SER A 4 -67.09 20.96 21.73
N LEU A 5 -66.35 22.09 21.61
CA LEU A 5 -66.35 23.22 22.56
C LEU A 5 -65.45 24.40 22.06
N THR A 6 -66.13 25.39 21.45
CA THR A 6 -66.12 26.86 21.71
C THR A 6 -64.83 27.69 21.91
N THR A 7 -64.60 28.61 20.96
CA THR A 7 -64.47 30.11 21.00
C THR A 7 -64.45 30.84 22.36
N THR A 8 -63.78 31.99 22.60
CA THR A 8 -63.77 33.35 21.97
C THR A 8 -62.57 34.17 22.55
N ASP A 9 -61.80 35.01 21.84
CA ASP A 9 -61.95 36.44 21.42
C ASP A 9 -60.82 37.31 22.00
N GLY A 10 -60.34 38.29 21.23
CA GLY A 10 -59.44 39.35 21.73
C GLY A 10 -58.62 40.07 20.65
N HIS A 11 -59.24 41.07 20.00
CA HIS A 11 -58.58 42.04 19.11
C HIS A 11 -57.54 42.92 19.85
N HIS A 12 -56.40 43.22 19.23
CA HIS A 12 -55.82 44.59 19.18
C HIS A 12 -54.65 44.75 18.17
N ASN A 13 -54.88 45.65 17.22
CA ASN A 13 -54.04 46.65 16.55
C ASN A 13 -52.59 46.38 16.02
N ILE A 14 -52.50 46.43 14.67
CA ILE A 14 -51.69 47.31 13.78
C ILE A 14 -50.27 47.75 14.23
N VAL A 15 -49.23 47.44 13.41
CA VAL A 15 -48.38 48.37 12.61
C VAL A 15 -47.02 47.72 12.22
N SER A 16 -46.82 47.60 10.89
CA SER A 16 -45.58 47.62 10.08
C SER A 16 -44.41 46.65 10.32
N GLY A 17 -43.89 46.09 9.22
CA GLY A 17 -42.45 45.90 9.07
C GLY A 17 -41.98 44.68 8.28
N ALA A 18 -41.90 44.83 6.95
CA ALA A 18 -40.95 44.20 6.02
C ALA A 18 -40.80 42.66 5.98
N GLY A 19 -41.20 42.09 4.83
CA GLY A 19 -40.91 40.70 4.48
C GLY A 19 -39.44 40.45 4.17
N PHE A 20 -39.03 39.21 4.40
CA PHE A 20 -37.90 38.57 3.73
C PHE A 20 -38.37 37.19 3.23
N GLU A 21 -38.51 37.08 1.92
CA GLU A 21 -38.66 35.80 1.23
C GLU A 21 -37.36 34.99 1.37
N THR A 22 -37.46 33.77 1.88
CA THR A 22 -36.35 32.82 1.90
C THR A 22 -36.29 32.08 0.57
N THR A 23 -35.12 32.14 -0.07
CA THR A 23 -34.85 31.59 -1.40
C THR A 23 -34.81 30.05 -1.41
N PRO A 24 -34.95 29.39 -2.59
CA PRO A 24 -35.10 27.93 -2.72
C PRO A 24 -33.88 27.09 -2.30
N PHE A 25 -32.78 27.71 -1.87
CA PHE A 25 -31.54 27.02 -1.51
C PHE A 25 -31.53 26.42 -0.10
N GLY A 26 -32.34 26.94 0.83
CA GLY A 26 -32.37 26.46 2.23
C GLY A 26 -33.04 25.09 2.41
N ARG A 27 -34.07 24.78 1.62
CA ARG A 27 -34.82 23.52 1.77
C ARG A 27 -34.05 22.28 1.30
N LYS A 28 -33.09 22.45 0.39
CA LYS A 28 -32.29 21.34 -0.15
C LYS A 28 -31.19 20.89 0.82
N ALA A 29 -30.59 21.85 1.55
CA ALA A 29 -29.60 21.55 2.59
C ALA A 29 -30.21 20.78 3.77
N ASP A 30 -31.43 21.12 4.19
CA ASP A 30 -32.12 20.42 5.29
C ASP A 30 -32.62 19.02 4.90
N GLU A 31 -33.01 18.79 3.64
CA GLU A 31 -33.30 17.45 3.13
C GLU A 31 -32.05 16.56 3.05
N ASP A 32 -30.91 17.13 2.64
CA ASP A 32 -29.65 16.39 2.54
C ASP A 32 -29.08 16.04 3.93
N ILE A 33 -29.25 16.91 4.93
CA ILE A 33 -28.90 16.63 6.34
C ILE A 33 -29.80 15.54 6.95
N LYS A 34 -31.11 15.54 6.63
CA LYS A 34 -32.02 14.45 7.03
C LYS A 34 -31.66 13.11 6.37
N LYS A 35 -31.29 13.11 5.08
CA LYS A 35 -30.81 11.91 4.38
C LYS A 35 -29.51 11.37 4.98
N LEU A 36 -28.59 12.24 5.39
CA LEU A 36 -27.34 11.88 6.08
C LEU A 36 -27.55 11.29 7.48
N ARG A 37 -28.59 11.73 8.21
CA ARG A 37 -28.98 11.17 9.52
C ARG A 37 -29.58 9.77 9.38
N VAL A 38 -30.47 9.57 8.42
CA VAL A 38 -31.06 8.24 8.11
C VAL A 38 -29.98 7.26 7.60
N LEU A 39 -28.98 7.74 6.85
CA LEU A 39 -27.82 6.92 6.45
C LEU A 39 -26.93 6.53 7.64
N LYS A 40 -26.79 7.38 8.66
CA LYS A 40 -26.02 7.07 9.88
C LYS A 40 -26.71 6.00 10.73
N GLU A 41 -28.04 6.01 10.82
CA GLU A 41 -28.80 5.00 11.57
C GLU A 41 -28.84 3.65 10.84
N LEU A 42 -28.97 3.64 9.50
CA LEU A 42 -28.93 2.39 8.71
C LEU A 42 -27.54 1.72 8.66
N VAL A 43 -26.46 2.47 8.93
CA VAL A 43 -25.10 1.92 9.02
C VAL A 43 -24.82 1.32 10.41
N ALA A 44 -25.54 1.73 11.46
CA ALA A 44 -25.35 1.22 12.81
C ALA A 44 -25.93 -0.20 13.04
N GLU A 45 -26.90 -0.64 12.21
CA GLU A 45 -27.59 -1.92 12.41
C GLU A 45 -27.06 -3.10 11.56
N LYS A 46 -26.06 -2.89 10.69
CA LYS A 46 -25.40 -4.00 10.01
C LYS A 46 -24.18 -4.48 10.78
N LYS A 47 -24.40 -5.50 11.61
CA LYS A 47 -23.33 -6.34 12.17
C LYS A 47 -22.37 -6.78 11.06
N MET A 48 -21.12 -6.35 11.21
CA MET A 48 -20.02 -6.56 10.28
C MET A 48 -19.48 -7.99 10.44
N ASN A 49 -19.93 -8.90 9.60
CA ASN A 49 -19.29 -10.19 9.36
C ASN A 49 -18.66 -10.15 7.96
N GLU A 50 -17.35 -9.95 7.85
CA GLU A 50 -16.59 -10.27 6.64
C GLU A 50 -15.11 -10.48 7.00
N TYR A 51 -14.79 -11.73 7.35
CA TYR A 51 -13.47 -12.31 7.20
C TYR A 51 -13.39 -12.83 5.76
N ASP A 52 -12.49 -12.30 4.92
CA ASP A 52 -11.78 -13.16 3.97
C ASP A 52 -10.50 -12.51 3.43
N SER A 53 -9.38 -13.02 3.93
CA SER A 53 -8.04 -12.80 3.42
C SER A 53 -7.58 -14.10 2.78
N GLY A 54 -7.61 -14.14 1.45
CA GLY A 54 -7.10 -15.25 0.64
C GLY A 54 -8.21 -16.05 -0.03
N GLY A 55 -8.24 -16.04 -1.36
CA GLY A 55 -9.23 -16.80 -2.12
C GLY A 55 -9.23 -18.29 -1.74
N ARG A 56 -10.39 -18.79 -1.30
CA ARG A 56 -10.72 -20.22 -1.25
C ARG A 56 -11.86 -20.49 -2.22
N SER A 57 -11.67 -21.49 -3.08
CA SER A 57 -12.73 -22.08 -3.89
C SER A 57 -13.58 -23.03 -3.05
N GLY A 58 -14.91 -22.91 -3.16
CA GLY A 58 -15.91 -23.97 -2.91
C GLY A 58 -16.13 -24.40 -1.45
N ASP A 59 -17.16 -23.84 -0.81
CA ASP A 59 -17.62 -24.15 0.56
C ASP A 59 -18.58 -25.36 0.61
N LYS A 60 -18.43 -26.19 1.66
CA LYS A 60 -19.48 -27.06 2.23
C LYS A 60 -19.21 -27.32 3.73
N GLY A 61 -19.99 -26.66 4.59
CA GLY A 61 -20.61 -27.21 5.82
C GLY A 61 -19.73 -27.42 7.08
N PRO A 62 -20.28 -27.23 8.30
CA PRO A 62 -19.49 -27.21 9.52
C PRO A 62 -19.26 -28.61 10.08
N GLY A 63 -18.07 -29.15 9.83
CA GLY A 63 -17.54 -30.34 10.47
C GLY A 63 -16.03 -30.35 10.26
N ALA A 64 -15.27 -30.35 11.36
CA ALA A 64 -13.80 -30.50 11.44
C ALA A 64 -13.06 -30.27 10.11
N GLU A 65 -12.54 -29.06 9.87
CA GLU A 65 -11.63 -28.83 8.75
C GLU A 65 -10.46 -29.80 8.89
N ASN A 66 -10.48 -30.81 8.03
CA ASN A 66 -9.50 -31.87 7.94
C ASN A 66 -8.22 -31.23 7.40
N ASP A 67 -7.28 -30.89 8.29
CA ASP A 67 -5.87 -30.52 8.01
C ASP A 67 -5.09 -31.74 7.45
N GLY A 68 -5.73 -32.50 6.55
CA GLY A 68 -5.40 -33.89 6.23
C GLY A 68 -4.27 -34.12 5.25
N ASN A 69 -3.36 -33.15 5.04
CA ASN A 69 -2.22 -33.40 4.15
C ASN A 69 -0.93 -32.62 4.48
N THR A 70 -0.85 -31.95 5.62
CA THR A 70 0.41 -31.33 6.07
C THR A 70 0.95 -32.14 7.24
N ALA A 71 2.20 -32.57 7.17
CA ALA A 71 2.85 -33.30 8.26
C ALA A 71 2.68 -32.53 9.58
N PRO A 72 2.37 -33.19 10.71
CA PRO A 72 2.18 -32.49 11.99
C PRO A 72 3.42 -31.68 12.35
N LEU A 73 3.23 -30.48 12.90
CA LEU A 73 4.34 -29.68 13.41
C LEU A 73 5.01 -30.42 14.58
N PRO A 74 6.35 -30.40 14.68
CA PRO A 74 7.06 -31.06 15.77
C PRO A 74 6.78 -30.34 17.10
N GLU A 75 6.61 -31.07 18.22
CA GLU A 75 6.38 -30.41 19.53
C GLU A 75 7.56 -29.53 20.00
N LYS A 76 8.76 -29.89 19.55
CA LYS A 76 10.03 -29.24 19.92
C LYS A 76 10.86 -28.98 18.68
N VAL A 77 11.55 -27.85 18.67
CA VAL A 77 12.40 -27.42 17.56
C VAL A 77 13.83 -27.17 18.02
N SER A 78 14.79 -27.67 17.24
CA SER A 78 16.19 -27.27 17.31
C SER A 78 16.78 -27.30 15.90
N VAL A 79 17.22 -26.14 15.41
CA VAL A 79 17.71 -25.98 14.04
C VAL A 79 18.97 -25.11 14.02
N GLY A 80 19.91 -25.41 13.13
CA GLY A 80 21.09 -24.56 12.93
C GLY A 80 21.92 -24.30 14.20
N GLY A 81 21.97 -25.26 15.13
CA GLY A 81 22.65 -25.11 16.41
C GLY A 81 21.86 -24.33 17.48
N SER A 82 20.57 -24.07 17.26
CA SER A 82 19.74 -23.36 18.23
C SER A 82 19.54 -24.16 19.52
N PRO A 83 19.23 -23.48 20.65
CA PRO A 83 18.60 -24.13 21.78
C PRO A 83 17.34 -24.90 21.36
N MET A 84 16.94 -25.84 22.21
CA MET A 84 15.67 -26.56 22.06
C MET A 84 14.52 -25.63 22.47
N TYR A 85 13.55 -25.42 21.58
CA TYR A 85 12.35 -24.63 21.85
C TYR A 85 11.11 -25.52 21.84
N ARG A 86 10.26 -25.40 22.85
CA ARG A 86 8.90 -25.96 22.84
C ARG A 86 7.99 -25.02 22.06
N ILE A 87 7.22 -25.57 21.12
CA ILE A 87 6.22 -24.79 20.37
C ILE A 87 5.05 -24.44 21.31
N GLY A 88 4.66 -23.19 21.31
CA GLY A 88 3.53 -22.64 22.06
C GLY A 88 2.36 -22.25 21.17
N LYS A 89 1.67 -21.16 21.53
CA LYS A 89 0.52 -20.67 20.77
C LYS A 89 0.91 -20.21 19.36
N LYS A 90 0.00 -20.38 18.42
CA LYS A 90 0.10 -19.79 17.09
C LYS A 90 0.00 -18.27 17.18
N LEU A 91 0.90 -17.56 16.51
CA LEU A 91 0.91 -16.10 16.39
C LEU A 91 0.21 -15.64 15.11
N GLY A 92 0.37 -16.39 14.01
CA GLY A 92 -0.26 -16.05 12.75
C GLY A 92 -0.06 -17.12 11.67
N LYS A 93 -0.79 -16.97 10.56
CA LYS A 93 -0.63 -17.74 9.34
C LYS A 93 -0.55 -16.74 8.18
N GLY A 94 0.57 -16.76 7.45
CA GLY A 94 0.76 -15.97 6.25
C GLY A 94 0.47 -16.79 4.99
N GLY A 95 0.68 -16.19 3.81
CA GLY A 95 0.53 -16.88 2.53
C GLY A 95 1.53 -18.01 2.29
N PHE A 96 2.68 -17.96 2.97
CA PHE A 96 3.81 -18.88 2.74
C PHE A 96 4.08 -19.83 3.92
N GLY A 97 3.64 -19.48 5.14
CA GLY A 97 3.98 -20.23 6.35
C GLY A 97 3.14 -19.91 7.58
N GLN A 98 3.53 -20.52 8.70
CA GLN A 98 2.86 -20.39 9.99
C GLN A 98 3.86 -19.94 11.06
N VAL A 99 3.45 -19.03 11.94
CA VAL A 99 4.31 -18.47 12.98
C VAL A 99 3.77 -18.84 14.36
N TYR A 100 4.64 -19.30 15.25
CA TYR A 100 4.32 -19.74 16.61
C TYR A 100 5.26 -19.10 17.62
N VAL A 101 4.83 -19.01 18.88
CA VAL A 101 5.73 -18.73 20.00
C VAL A 101 6.62 -19.95 20.22
N GLY A 102 7.93 -19.76 20.33
CA GLY A 102 8.86 -20.76 20.82
C GLY A 102 9.33 -20.40 22.23
N ARG A 103 9.26 -21.34 23.16
CA ARG A 103 9.81 -21.18 24.52
C ARG A 103 10.99 -22.08 24.73
N ARG A 104 12.12 -21.50 25.12
CA ARG A 104 13.33 -22.27 25.35
C ARG A 104 13.13 -23.33 26.43
N ILE A 105 13.63 -24.53 26.19
CA ILE A 105 13.68 -25.62 27.16
C ILE A 105 15.03 -25.53 27.89
N GLY A 106 14.98 -25.24 29.19
CA GLY A 106 16.16 -24.99 30.03
C GLY A 106 16.40 -23.50 30.27
N ALA A 107 16.63 -23.12 31.52
CA ALA A 107 16.75 -21.73 31.97
C ALA A 107 18.19 -21.17 31.88
N THR A 108 19.18 -22.03 31.63
CA THR A 108 20.60 -21.68 31.67
C THR A 108 21.25 -21.78 30.29
N GLY A 109 22.04 -20.76 29.94
CA GLY A 109 22.84 -20.67 28.71
C GLY A 109 22.47 -19.49 27.79
N PRO A 110 23.22 -19.27 26.70
CA PRO A 110 22.99 -18.14 25.78
C PRO A 110 21.74 -18.34 24.91
N GLY A 111 20.99 -17.26 24.64
CA GLY A 111 19.82 -17.24 23.74
C GLY A 111 18.51 -16.78 24.40
N ALA A 112 17.61 -16.20 23.61
CA ALA A 112 16.33 -15.65 24.08
C ALA A 112 15.39 -16.73 24.66
N LEU A 113 14.68 -16.38 25.74
CA LEU A 113 13.72 -17.26 26.43
C LEU A 113 12.45 -17.50 25.59
N GLU A 114 11.98 -16.46 24.92
CA GLU A 114 10.87 -16.52 23.97
C GLU A 114 11.32 -16.00 22.60
N VAL A 115 10.86 -16.67 21.55
CA VAL A 115 11.20 -16.40 20.14
C VAL A 115 9.96 -16.57 19.28
N ALA A 116 9.95 -16.03 18.06
CA ALA A 116 9.00 -16.44 17.05
C ALA A 116 9.59 -17.54 16.16
N LEU A 117 8.83 -18.60 15.95
CA LEU A 117 9.18 -19.75 15.12
C LEU A 117 8.32 -19.70 13.85
N LYS A 118 8.93 -19.41 12.71
CA LYS A 118 8.25 -19.45 11.39
C LYS A 118 8.53 -20.78 10.71
N PHE A 119 7.48 -21.47 10.31
CA PHE A 119 7.49 -22.76 9.63
C PHE A 119 6.94 -22.65 8.22
N GLU A 120 7.68 -23.18 7.26
CA GLU A 120 7.24 -23.33 5.87
C GLU A 120 7.46 -24.78 5.44
N HIS A 121 6.40 -25.42 4.95
CA HIS A 121 6.48 -26.81 4.52
C HIS A 121 7.26 -26.92 3.21
N ARG A 122 7.99 -28.02 3.00
CA ARG A 122 8.80 -28.22 1.77
C ARG A 122 7.99 -28.19 0.48
N SER A 123 6.71 -28.55 0.55
CA SER A 123 5.79 -28.50 -0.60
C SER A 123 5.11 -27.14 -0.77
N SER A 124 5.38 -26.17 0.09
CA SER A 124 4.89 -24.80 -0.07
C SER A 124 5.45 -24.16 -1.35
N LYS A 125 4.64 -23.28 -1.96
CA LYS A 125 5.08 -22.49 -3.12
C LYS A 125 6.36 -21.72 -2.78
N GLY A 126 7.37 -21.83 -3.64
CA GLY A 126 8.68 -21.20 -3.43
C GLY A 126 9.72 -22.07 -2.71
N CYS A 127 9.36 -23.28 -2.25
CA CYS A 127 10.27 -24.23 -1.58
C CYS A 127 10.75 -25.40 -2.46
N ASN A 128 10.28 -25.48 -3.72
CA ASN A 128 10.54 -26.61 -4.61
C ASN A 128 12.03 -26.86 -4.91
N TYR A 129 12.86 -25.83 -4.79
CA TYR A 129 14.28 -25.86 -5.14
C TYR A 129 15.21 -25.62 -3.93
N GLY A 130 14.67 -25.70 -2.70
CA GLY A 130 15.44 -25.48 -1.47
C GLY A 130 14.70 -24.61 -0.46
N PRO A 131 15.43 -23.96 0.46
CA PRO A 131 14.84 -23.06 1.45
C PRO A 131 14.11 -21.88 0.80
N PRO A 132 13.11 -21.29 1.48
CA PRO A 132 12.37 -20.13 1.00
C PRO A 132 13.30 -18.97 0.61
N TYR A 133 12.98 -18.26 -0.47
CA TYR A 133 13.73 -17.08 -0.91
C TYR A 133 13.85 -16.02 0.20
N GLU A 134 12.84 -15.92 1.07
CA GLU A 134 12.81 -15.06 2.24
C GLU A 134 14.09 -15.18 3.12
N TRP A 135 14.68 -16.38 3.22
CA TRP A 135 15.91 -16.61 3.98
C TRP A 135 17.10 -15.84 3.43
N GLN A 136 17.15 -15.64 2.11
CA GLN A 136 18.19 -14.86 1.44
C GLN A 136 17.99 -13.37 1.70
N VAL A 137 16.74 -12.92 1.70
CA VAL A 137 16.38 -11.53 2.00
C VAL A 137 16.74 -11.20 3.45
N TYR A 138 16.40 -12.06 4.42
CA TYR A 138 16.82 -11.88 5.81
C TYR A 138 18.34 -11.97 6.00
N ASN A 139 19.08 -12.71 5.18
CA ASN A 139 20.55 -12.67 5.22
C ASN A 139 21.09 -11.30 4.76
N ALA A 140 20.47 -10.68 3.77
CA ALA A 140 20.88 -9.37 3.25
C ALA A 140 20.44 -8.21 4.16
N LEU A 141 19.30 -8.36 4.85
CA LEU A 141 18.65 -7.30 5.62
C LEU A 141 18.69 -7.48 7.13
N GLY A 142 18.90 -8.69 7.65
CA GLY A 142 18.77 -9.01 9.07
C GLY A 142 19.61 -8.11 9.98
N GLY A 143 18.98 -7.57 11.01
CA GLY A 143 19.61 -6.59 11.91
C GLY A 143 19.75 -5.18 11.33
N SER A 144 19.25 -4.92 10.12
CA SER A 144 19.00 -3.56 9.64
C SER A 144 17.89 -2.91 10.46
N HIS A 145 17.93 -1.59 10.52
CA HIS A 145 16.90 -0.80 11.20
C HIS A 145 15.50 -1.19 10.72
N GLY A 146 14.63 -1.53 11.68
CA GLY A 146 13.24 -1.96 11.43
C GLY A 146 13.06 -3.35 10.85
N VAL A 147 14.08 -4.22 10.84
CA VAL A 147 13.95 -5.62 10.38
C VAL A 147 14.31 -6.55 11.54
N PRO A 148 13.42 -7.49 11.94
CA PRO A 148 13.71 -8.39 13.04
C PRO A 148 14.92 -9.30 12.72
N ARG A 149 15.67 -9.67 13.74
CA ARG A 149 16.80 -10.57 13.61
C ARG A 149 16.32 -12.00 13.44
N VAL A 150 16.92 -12.71 12.50
CA VAL A 150 16.86 -14.18 12.45
C VAL A 150 18.07 -14.72 13.20
N HIS A 151 17.83 -15.40 14.32
CA HIS A 151 18.88 -15.98 15.17
C HIS A 151 19.39 -17.30 14.60
N TYR A 152 18.47 -18.16 14.18
CA TYR A 152 18.77 -19.49 13.67
C TYR A 152 17.82 -19.81 12.53
N LYS A 153 18.28 -20.68 11.62
CA LYS A 153 17.44 -21.25 10.59
C LYS A 153 17.96 -22.62 10.19
N GLY A 154 17.06 -23.49 9.78
CA GLY A 154 17.42 -24.82 9.33
C GLY A 154 16.18 -25.64 9.01
N ARG A 155 16.41 -26.91 8.67
CA ARG A 155 15.35 -27.84 8.35
C ARG A 155 15.15 -28.80 9.50
N GLN A 156 13.90 -29.07 9.85
CA GLN A 156 13.52 -30.13 10.77
C GLN A 156 12.31 -30.88 10.21
N GLY A 157 12.48 -32.17 9.92
CA GLY A 157 11.47 -32.96 9.21
C GLY A 157 11.13 -32.36 7.84
N ASP A 158 9.84 -32.11 7.61
CA ASP A 158 9.34 -31.55 6.35
C ASP A 158 9.26 -30.01 6.33
N TYR A 159 9.77 -29.35 7.37
CA TYR A 159 9.68 -27.91 7.54
C TYR A 159 11.04 -27.22 7.44
N TYR A 160 11.05 -26.11 6.71
CA TYR A 160 12.02 -25.04 6.86
C TYR A 160 11.59 -24.18 8.04
N VAL A 161 12.50 -23.93 8.98
CA VAL A 161 12.22 -23.22 10.22
C VAL A 161 13.16 -22.03 10.37
N MET A 162 12.61 -20.87 10.72
CA MET A 162 13.35 -19.70 11.18
C MET A 162 13.01 -19.41 12.65
N VAL A 163 14.05 -19.18 13.45
CA VAL A 163 13.98 -18.70 14.83
C VAL A 163 14.35 -17.22 14.81
N MET A 164 13.41 -16.36 15.16
CA MET A 164 13.56 -14.89 15.05
C MET A 164 13.11 -14.17 16.32
N ASP A 165 13.43 -12.88 16.41
CA ASP A 165 12.96 -12.01 17.49
C ASP A 165 11.43 -12.14 17.67
N ILE A 166 10.99 -12.24 18.93
CA ILE A 166 9.57 -12.13 19.25
C ILE A 166 9.18 -10.64 19.29
N LEU A 167 8.12 -10.28 18.57
CA LEU A 167 7.62 -8.91 18.49
C LEU A 167 6.25 -8.77 19.17
N GLY A 168 5.83 -7.52 19.32
CA GLY A 168 4.53 -7.13 19.85
C GLY A 168 3.40 -7.15 18.80
N PRO A 169 2.29 -6.44 19.06
CA PRO A 169 1.14 -6.43 18.16
C PRO A 169 1.45 -5.77 16.81
N SER A 170 0.75 -6.19 15.76
CA SER A 170 0.78 -5.52 14.47
C SER A 170 0.01 -4.19 14.51
N LEU A 171 0.25 -3.29 13.57
CA LEU A 171 -0.56 -2.07 13.43
C LEU A 171 -2.03 -2.41 13.14
N TRP A 172 -2.31 -3.54 12.50
CA TRP A 172 -3.67 -4.06 12.34
C TRP A 172 -4.32 -4.35 13.70
N ASP A 173 -3.62 -5.07 14.58
CA ASP A 173 -4.12 -5.39 15.93
C ASP A 173 -4.36 -4.12 16.75
N VAL A 174 -3.41 -3.17 16.70
CA VAL A 174 -3.54 -1.88 17.40
C VAL A 174 -4.73 -1.09 16.87
N TRP A 175 -4.95 -1.07 15.55
CA TRP A 175 -6.08 -0.37 14.93
C TRP A 175 -7.43 -1.02 15.27
N ASN A 176 -7.49 -2.35 15.25
CA ASN A 176 -8.70 -3.11 15.56
C ASN A 176 -9.12 -2.97 17.04
N ASN A 177 -8.14 -2.86 17.94
CA ASN A 177 -8.38 -2.68 19.37
C ASN A 177 -8.74 -1.23 19.74
N ASN A 178 -8.46 -0.25 18.87
CA ASN A 178 -8.72 1.18 19.10
C ASN A 178 -9.92 1.72 18.29
N SER A 179 -11.06 1.04 18.36
CA SER A 179 -12.30 1.47 17.70
C SER A 179 -12.14 1.73 16.19
N HIS A 180 -11.25 1.00 15.52
CA HIS A 180 -11.05 1.08 14.07
C HIS A 180 -10.55 2.47 13.59
N THR A 181 -9.81 3.20 14.45
CA THR A 181 -9.16 4.47 14.09
C THR A 181 -7.84 4.67 14.85
N MET A 182 -6.93 5.47 14.31
CA MET A 182 -5.72 5.94 15.01
C MET A 182 -5.65 7.47 15.01
N SER A 183 -5.02 8.04 16.04
CA SER A 183 -4.81 9.50 16.10
C SER A 183 -3.88 9.97 14.99
N ILE A 184 -4.05 11.23 14.58
CA ILE A 184 -3.21 11.86 13.55
C ILE A 184 -1.72 11.81 13.93
N GLU A 185 -1.39 12.07 15.20
CA GLU A 185 -0.02 12.01 15.70
C GLU A 185 0.57 10.60 15.63
N MET A 186 -0.21 9.57 16.00
CA MET A 186 0.21 8.17 15.91
C MET A 186 0.54 7.80 14.46
N VAL A 187 -0.36 8.10 13.53
CA VAL A 187 -0.15 7.76 12.11
C VAL A 187 0.99 8.58 11.49
N ALA A 188 1.22 9.82 11.94
CA ALA A 188 2.37 10.60 11.53
C ALA A 188 3.70 10.00 12.03
N CYS A 189 3.77 9.53 13.29
CA CYS A 189 4.95 8.83 13.79
C CYS A 189 5.20 7.52 13.02
N ILE A 190 4.13 6.75 12.73
CA ILE A 190 4.20 5.56 11.87
C ILE A 190 4.73 5.93 10.49
N ALA A 191 4.26 7.02 9.88
CA ALA A 191 4.72 7.46 8.56
C ALA A 191 6.23 7.73 8.56
N ILE A 192 6.72 8.51 9.54
CA ILE A 192 8.15 8.85 9.67
C ILE A 192 9.01 7.58 9.79
N GLU A 193 8.65 6.69 10.72
CA GLU A 193 9.45 5.49 10.99
C GLU A 193 9.33 4.49 9.82
N ALA A 194 8.14 4.24 9.28
CA ALA A 194 7.95 3.33 8.15
C ALA A 194 8.69 3.80 6.88
N ILE A 195 8.73 5.10 6.59
CA ILE A 195 9.53 5.65 5.49
C ILE A 195 11.02 5.38 5.73
N SER A 196 11.51 5.53 6.96
CA SER A 196 12.90 5.24 7.31
C SER A 196 13.25 3.75 7.17
N ILE A 197 12.34 2.85 7.57
CA ILE A 197 12.53 1.39 7.42
C ILE A 197 12.57 1.02 5.93
N LEU A 198 11.65 1.55 5.12
CA LEU A 198 11.62 1.32 3.68
C LEU A 198 12.87 1.90 3.00
N GLU A 199 13.31 3.13 3.36
CA GLU A 199 14.58 3.69 2.88
C GLU A 199 15.73 2.72 3.15
N LYS A 200 15.81 2.16 4.38
CA LYS A 200 16.89 1.24 4.74
C LYS A 200 16.84 -0.03 3.91
N MET A 201 15.67 -0.62 3.71
CA MET A 201 15.47 -1.79 2.87
C MET A 201 15.84 -1.50 1.40
N HIS A 202 15.37 -0.38 0.86
CA HIS A 202 15.68 0.08 -0.48
C HIS A 202 17.19 0.32 -0.66
N SER A 203 17.87 0.88 0.34
CA SER A 203 19.33 1.10 0.34
C SER A 203 20.13 -0.20 0.27
N ARG A 204 19.52 -1.35 0.58
CA ARG A 204 20.10 -2.69 0.44
C ARG A 204 19.72 -3.38 -0.87
N GLY A 205 18.98 -2.71 -1.73
CA GLY A 205 18.61 -3.18 -3.08
C GLY A 205 17.32 -4.00 -3.14
N TYR A 206 16.51 -4.01 -2.08
CA TYR A 206 15.27 -4.77 -2.00
C TYR A 206 14.05 -3.87 -1.87
N VAL A 207 12.94 -4.28 -2.46
CA VAL A 207 11.58 -3.78 -2.21
C VAL A 207 10.79 -4.86 -1.47
N HIS A 208 9.88 -4.46 -0.61
CA HIS A 208 9.06 -5.31 0.24
C HIS A 208 7.95 -6.02 -0.54
N GLY A 209 7.18 -5.28 -1.35
CA GLY A 209 6.13 -5.82 -2.22
C GLY A 209 4.80 -6.17 -1.54
N ASP A 210 4.71 -6.12 -0.20
CA ASP A 210 3.47 -6.34 0.55
C ASP A 210 3.34 -5.41 1.78
N VAL A 211 3.51 -4.11 1.57
CA VAL A 211 3.38 -3.10 2.62
C VAL A 211 1.91 -2.95 3.06
N LYS A 212 1.62 -3.23 4.32
CA LYS A 212 0.27 -3.22 4.93
C LYS A 212 0.32 -3.19 6.46
N PRO A 213 -0.77 -2.83 7.17
CA PRO A 213 -0.79 -2.78 8.63
C PRO A 213 -0.35 -4.09 9.33
N GLU A 214 -0.70 -5.24 8.77
CA GLU A 214 -0.41 -6.56 9.34
C GLU A 214 1.10 -6.88 9.36
N ASN A 215 1.88 -6.28 8.45
CA ASN A 215 3.31 -6.54 8.32
C ASN A 215 4.18 -5.51 9.08
N PHE A 216 3.57 -4.50 9.69
CA PHE A 216 4.24 -3.60 10.62
C PHE A 216 3.91 -3.97 12.06
N LEU A 217 4.90 -4.39 12.83
CA LEU A 217 4.75 -4.80 14.22
C LEU A 217 5.50 -3.85 15.16
N LEU A 218 4.94 -3.67 16.34
CA LEU A 218 5.62 -2.99 17.44
C LEU A 218 6.60 -3.93 18.15
N GLY A 219 7.54 -3.37 18.88
CA GLY A 219 8.33 -4.16 19.83
C GLY A 219 7.47 -4.74 20.96
N LEU A 220 8.04 -5.66 21.71
CA LEU A 220 7.31 -6.36 22.77
C LEU A 220 6.89 -5.37 23.88
N PRO A 221 5.62 -5.35 24.32
CA PRO A 221 5.16 -4.46 25.39
C PRO A 221 5.96 -4.65 26.70
N GLY A 222 6.23 -3.55 27.40
CA GLY A 222 7.01 -3.56 28.64
C GLY A 222 8.52 -3.73 28.45
N THR A 223 9.01 -3.65 27.20
CA THR A 223 10.44 -3.64 26.89
C THR A 223 10.87 -2.24 26.41
N PRO A 224 12.18 -1.90 26.44
CA PRO A 224 12.69 -0.64 25.89
C PRO A 224 12.36 -0.45 24.40
N ASP A 225 12.05 -1.54 23.69
CA ASP A 225 11.75 -1.55 22.27
C ASP A 225 10.25 -1.46 21.97
N GLU A 226 9.36 -1.37 22.98
CA GLU A 226 7.89 -1.43 22.79
C GLU A 226 7.34 -0.38 21.79
N LYS A 227 8.02 0.77 21.69
CA LYS A 227 7.66 1.86 20.76
C LYS A 227 8.35 1.78 19.40
N LYS A 228 9.25 0.80 19.18
CA LYS A 228 9.93 0.62 17.89
C LYS A 228 9.02 -0.09 16.89
N LEU A 229 9.13 0.30 15.63
CA LEU A 229 8.41 -0.31 14.52
C LEU A 229 9.31 -1.29 13.77
N PHE A 230 8.74 -2.41 13.35
CA PHE A 230 9.43 -3.45 12.57
C PHE A 230 8.59 -3.84 11.36
N LEU A 231 9.23 -4.03 10.22
CA LEU A 231 8.65 -4.58 9.00
C LEU A 231 9.00 -6.07 8.91
N VAL A 232 7.97 -6.91 8.80
CA VAL A 232 8.08 -8.37 8.78
C VAL A 232 7.49 -8.95 7.49
N ASP A 233 7.67 -10.26 7.29
CA ASP A 233 7.17 -11.03 6.14
C ASP A 233 7.79 -10.60 4.80
N LEU A 234 9.04 -11.02 4.60
CA LEU A 234 9.82 -10.69 3.41
C LEU A 234 9.60 -11.71 2.27
N GLY A 235 8.54 -12.51 2.34
CA GLY A 235 8.23 -13.57 1.38
C GLY A 235 7.93 -13.08 -0.03
N LEU A 236 7.47 -11.83 -0.17
CA LEU A 236 7.21 -11.17 -1.46
C LEU A 236 8.31 -10.18 -1.87
N ALA A 237 9.35 -10.02 -1.05
CA ALA A 237 10.41 -9.07 -1.33
C ALA A 237 11.14 -9.44 -2.63
N THR A 238 11.55 -8.44 -3.41
CA THR A 238 12.27 -8.62 -4.66
C THR A 238 13.41 -7.61 -4.77
N LYS A 239 14.41 -7.90 -5.63
CA LYS A 239 15.48 -6.94 -5.90
C LYS A 239 14.97 -5.87 -6.86
N TRP A 240 15.21 -4.59 -6.56
CA TRP A 240 14.95 -3.48 -7.49
C TRP A 240 16.22 -3.01 -8.20
N ARG A 241 17.41 -3.43 -7.72
CA ARG A 241 18.69 -3.24 -8.40
C ARG A 241 19.56 -4.48 -8.31
N ASP A 242 20.43 -4.62 -9.29
CA ASP A 242 21.48 -5.62 -9.25
C ASP A 242 22.53 -5.27 -8.18
N SER A 243 22.93 -6.28 -7.41
CA SER A 243 23.83 -6.08 -6.27
C SER A 243 25.28 -5.86 -6.70
N SER A 244 25.67 -6.31 -7.90
CA SER A 244 27.06 -6.24 -8.39
C SER A 244 27.34 -4.94 -9.14
N SER A 245 26.43 -4.53 -10.01
CA SER A 245 26.53 -3.35 -10.86
C SER A 245 25.87 -2.11 -10.27
N GLY A 246 24.99 -2.28 -9.27
CA GLY A 246 24.17 -1.20 -8.72
C GLY A 246 23.07 -0.71 -9.67
N GLN A 247 22.96 -1.28 -10.87
CA GLN A 247 22.00 -0.85 -11.89
C GLN A 247 20.58 -1.26 -11.51
N HIS A 248 19.63 -0.37 -11.82
CA HIS A 248 18.20 -0.66 -11.65
C HIS A 248 17.81 -1.89 -12.48
N VAL A 249 16.92 -2.72 -11.96
CA VAL A 249 16.38 -3.86 -12.72
C VAL A 249 15.63 -3.37 -13.97
N GLU A 250 15.66 -4.19 -15.01
CA GLU A 250 14.91 -3.89 -16.24
C GLU A 250 13.40 -3.87 -15.96
N TYR A 251 12.73 -2.95 -16.63
CA TYR A 251 11.28 -2.90 -16.61
C TYR A 251 10.70 -4.10 -17.37
N ASP A 252 9.65 -4.71 -16.82
CA ASP A 252 8.82 -5.75 -17.45
C ASP A 252 7.37 -5.51 -17.02
N GLN A 253 6.42 -6.01 -17.81
CA GLN A 253 5.00 -5.98 -17.47
C GLN A 253 4.33 -7.28 -17.86
N ARG A 254 3.71 -7.94 -16.86
CA ARG A 254 2.99 -9.21 -17.00
C ARG A 254 1.59 -9.07 -16.39
N PRO A 255 0.59 -8.62 -17.17
CA PRO A 255 -0.74 -8.31 -16.65
C PRO A 255 -1.42 -9.42 -15.85
N ASP A 256 -1.10 -10.69 -16.14
CA ASP A 256 -1.65 -11.86 -15.45
C ASP A 256 -0.99 -12.16 -14.09
N VAL A 257 0.08 -11.44 -13.73
CA VAL A 257 0.86 -11.65 -12.52
C VAL A 257 0.61 -10.53 -11.53
N PHE A 258 -0.25 -10.79 -10.55
CA PHE A 258 -0.44 -9.92 -9.38
C PHE A 258 0.29 -10.46 -8.15
N ARG A 259 0.88 -9.56 -7.36
CA ARG A 259 1.49 -9.87 -6.05
C ARG A 259 1.11 -8.80 -5.02
N GLY A 260 1.06 -9.21 -3.75
CA GLY A 260 0.73 -8.36 -2.62
C GLY A 260 -0.76 -8.34 -2.28
N THR A 261 -1.13 -7.48 -1.34
CA THR A 261 -2.50 -7.39 -0.84
C THR A 261 -3.32 -6.38 -1.65
N VAL A 262 -4.36 -6.83 -2.37
CA VAL A 262 -5.20 -6.02 -3.29
C VAL A 262 -5.55 -4.63 -2.75
N ARG A 263 -5.94 -4.55 -1.46
CA ARG A 263 -6.33 -3.32 -0.77
C ARG A 263 -5.22 -2.27 -0.76
N TYR A 264 -3.97 -2.68 -0.51
CA TYR A 264 -2.84 -1.78 -0.28
C TYR A 264 -1.82 -1.76 -1.44
N ALA A 265 -1.81 -2.77 -2.31
CA ALA A 265 -0.87 -2.85 -3.44
C ALA A 265 -0.96 -1.63 -4.38
N SER A 266 0.18 -1.17 -4.91
CA SER A 266 0.23 -0.07 -5.89
C SER A 266 -0.61 -0.36 -7.14
N VAL A 267 -1.01 0.68 -7.86
CA VAL A 267 -1.61 0.54 -9.20
C VAL A 267 -0.68 -0.24 -10.12
N HIS A 268 0.63 -0.05 -10.00
CA HIS A 268 1.61 -0.75 -10.82
C HIS A 268 1.65 -2.26 -10.56
N ALA A 269 1.51 -2.70 -9.30
CA ALA A 269 1.39 -4.11 -8.95
C ALA A 269 0.11 -4.73 -9.52
N HIS A 270 -1.02 -4.00 -9.51
CA HIS A 270 -2.26 -4.43 -10.17
C HIS A 270 -2.12 -4.59 -11.68
N LEU A 271 -1.25 -3.81 -12.32
CA LEU A 271 -0.97 -3.87 -13.75
C LEU A 271 0.14 -4.88 -14.10
N GLY A 272 0.62 -5.64 -13.12
CA GLY A 272 1.67 -6.65 -13.29
C GLY A 272 3.03 -6.09 -13.70
N ARG A 273 3.30 -4.82 -13.38
CA ARG A 273 4.58 -4.17 -13.70
C ARG A 273 5.66 -4.64 -12.73
N THR A 274 6.92 -4.65 -13.17
CA THR A 274 8.05 -4.90 -12.28
C THR A 274 7.99 -3.99 -11.07
N GLY A 275 8.06 -4.58 -9.87
CA GLY A 275 8.02 -3.83 -8.61
C GLY A 275 9.30 -3.02 -8.40
N SER A 276 9.14 -1.81 -7.84
CA SER A 276 10.21 -0.86 -7.58
C SER A 276 9.91 -0.05 -6.31
N ARG A 277 10.81 0.85 -5.93
CA ARG A 277 10.72 1.59 -4.66
C ARG A 277 9.45 2.46 -4.56
N ARG A 278 8.92 2.93 -5.70
CA ARG A 278 7.66 3.69 -5.73
C ARG A 278 6.48 2.85 -5.25
N ASP A 279 6.50 1.55 -5.51
CA ASP A 279 5.40 0.64 -5.19
C ASP A 279 5.20 0.51 -3.68
N ASP A 280 6.30 0.32 -2.95
CA ASP A 280 6.27 0.24 -1.49
C ASP A 280 5.79 1.57 -0.85
N LEU A 281 6.21 2.71 -1.40
CA LEU A 281 5.80 4.03 -0.90
C LEU A 281 4.33 4.35 -1.23
N GLU A 282 3.84 3.96 -2.40
CA GLU A 282 2.42 4.06 -2.76
C GLU A 282 1.55 3.16 -1.85
N SER A 283 2.01 1.93 -1.61
CA SER A 283 1.35 1.03 -0.66
C SER A 283 1.38 1.53 0.78
N LEU A 284 2.47 2.18 1.20
CA LEU A 284 2.53 2.87 2.49
C LEU A 284 1.53 4.02 2.55
N ALA A 285 1.43 4.85 1.51
CA ALA A 285 0.44 5.92 1.45
C ALA A 285 -0.99 5.40 1.64
N TYR A 286 -1.38 4.32 0.95
CA TYR A 286 -2.70 3.69 1.15
C TYR A 286 -2.88 3.11 2.55
N THR A 287 -1.82 2.54 3.13
CA THR A 287 -1.80 2.02 4.50
C THR A 287 -2.04 3.13 5.53
N LEU A 288 -1.36 4.28 5.40
CA LEU A 288 -1.51 5.42 6.31
C LEU A 288 -2.93 6.01 6.24
N ILE A 289 -3.48 6.17 5.02
CA ILE A 289 -4.86 6.67 4.85
C ILE A 289 -5.88 5.68 5.44
N PHE A 290 -5.64 4.38 5.29
CA PHE A 290 -6.47 3.37 5.94
C PHE A 290 -6.43 3.48 7.47
N LEU A 291 -5.25 3.61 8.07
CA LEU A 291 -5.12 3.73 9.54
C LEU A 291 -5.83 4.97 10.09
N LEU A 292 -5.84 6.07 9.33
CA LEU A 292 -6.57 7.30 9.70
C LEU A 292 -8.09 7.19 9.53
N ARG A 293 -8.55 6.64 8.40
CA ARG A 293 -9.96 6.71 7.98
C ARG A 293 -10.75 5.44 8.26
N GLY A 294 -10.06 4.36 8.53
CA GLY A 294 -10.58 3.00 8.65
C GLY A 294 -11.08 2.37 7.35
N ARG A 295 -11.08 3.10 6.24
CA ARG A 295 -11.49 2.60 4.93
C ARG A 295 -10.82 3.32 3.77
N LEU A 296 -10.73 2.61 2.64
CA LEU A 296 -10.28 3.09 1.33
C LEU A 296 -11.45 3.04 0.32
N PRO A 297 -11.49 3.94 -0.68
CA PRO A 297 -12.60 4.04 -1.65
C PRO A 297 -12.83 2.81 -2.53
N TRP A 298 -11.89 1.88 -2.55
CA TRP A 298 -11.91 0.65 -3.36
C TRP A 298 -12.15 -0.62 -2.54
N GLN A 299 -12.68 -0.51 -1.32
CA GLN A 299 -13.14 -1.67 -0.56
C GLN A 299 -14.54 -2.11 -0.99
N GLY A 300 -14.85 -3.41 -0.81
CA GLY A 300 -16.18 -3.99 -1.08
C GLY A 300 -16.36 -4.65 -2.45
N TYR A 301 -15.37 -4.57 -3.34
CA TYR A 301 -15.40 -5.34 -4.59
C TYR A 301 -15.19 -6.84 -4.32
N GLN A 302 -15.97 -7.69 -5.00
CA GLN A 302 -15.95 -9.15 -4.89
C GLN A 302 -15.89 -9.79 -6.29
N GLY A 303 -15.62 -11.10 -6.33
CA GLY A 303 -15.53 -11.89 -7.57
C GLY A 303 -14.15 -11.86 -8.24
N GLU A 304 -14.03 -12.59 -9.36
CA GLU A 304 -12.75 -12.79 -10.08
C GLU A 304 -12.15 -11.48 -10.62
N ASN A 305 -13.01 -10.54 -11.03
CA ASN A 305 -12.59 -9.23 -11.55
C ASN A 305 -12.28 -8.20 -10.46
N LYS A 306 -12.27 -8.59 -9.18
CA LYS A 306 -12.02 -7.68 -8.04
C LYS A 306 -10.72 -6.90 -8.18
N GLY A 307 -9.63 -7.55 -8.57
CA GLY A 307 -8.32 -6.89 -8.74
C GLY A 307 -8.40 -5.75 -9.76
N PHE A 308 -8.99 -6.04 -10.93
CA PHE A 308 -9.21 -5.05 -11.99
C PHE A 308 -10.08 -3.86 -11.53
N LEU A 309 -11.20 -4.12 -10.85
CA LEU A 309 -12.10 -3.07 -10.35
C LEU A 309 -11.41 -2.18 -9.31
N VAL A 310 -10.62 -2.78 -8.41
CA VAL A 310 -9.80 -2.04 -7.44
C VAL A 310 -8.77 -1.17 -8.14
N CYS A 311 -8.04 -1.72 -9.12
CA CYS A 311 -7.07 -0.97 -9.92
C CYS A 311 -7.71 0.24 -10.61
N LYS A 312 -8.84 0.01 -11.31
CA LYS A 312 -9.59 1.07 -11.98
C LYS A 312 -10.03 2.16 -10.99
N LYS A 313 -10.53 1.77 -9.82
CA LYS A 313 -10.96 2.72 -8.78
C LYS A 313 -9.79 3.51 -8.19
N LYS A 314 -8.63 2.89 -7.98
CA LYS A 314 -7.40 3.57 -7.54
C LYS A 314 -6.96 4.64 -8.54
N MET A 315 -6.86 4.27 -9.82
CA MET A 315 -6.49 5.20 -10.90
C MET A 315 -7.47 6.37 -11.05
N ALA A 316 -8.75 6.16 -10.77
CA ALA A 316 -9.77 7.20 -10.84
C ALA A 316 -9.86 8.08 -9.57
N THR A 317 -9.16 7.74 -8.49
CA THR A 317 -9.24 8.45 -7.21
C THR A 317 -8.06 9.41 -7.09
N SER A 318 -8.32 10.72 -7.10
CA SER A 318 -7.27 11.74 -6.92
C SER A 318 -6.74 11.77 -5.47
N PRO A 319 -5.53 12.30 -5.23
CA PRO A 319 -5.02 12.54 -3.88
C PRO A 319 -5.98 13.38 -3.01
N GLU A 320 -6.64 14.39 -3.59
CA GLU A 320 -7.63 15.24 -2.89
C GLU A 320 -8.84 14.43 -2.44
N THR A 321 -9.33 13.54 -3.31
CA THR A 321 -10.48 12.69 -3.02
C THR A 321 -10.13 11.63 -1.96
N LEU A 322 -8.96 11.01 -2.09
CA LEU A 322 -8.46 9.99 -1.16
C LEU A 322 -8.23 10.57 0.24
N CYS A 323 -7.62 11.75 0.30
CA CYS A 323 -7.22 12.43 1.52
C CYS A 323 -8.23 13.50 1.98
N CYS A 324 -9.48 13.44 1.50
CA CYS A 324 -10.51 14.39 1.90
C CYS A 324 -10.66 14.39 3.43
N PHE A 325 -10.49 15.53 4.11
CA PHE A 325 -10.43 15.66 5.58
C PHE A 325 -9.19 15.10 6.28
N CYS A 326 -8.18 14.61 5.57
CA CYS A 326 -6.87 14.29 6.15
C CYS A 326 -5.99 15.55 6.23
N PRO A 327 -5.05 15.64 7.19
CA PRO A 327 -4.07 16.72 7.24
C PRO A 327 -3.25 16.82 5.96
N ALA A 328 -2.85 18.05 5.60
CA ALA A 328 -2.12 18.34 4.36
C ALA A 328 -0.88 17.47 4.11
N PRO A 329 -0.04 17.13 5.13
CA PRO A 329 1.11 16.24 4.96
C PRO A 329 0.77 14.88 4.31
N PHE A 330 -0.36 14.27 4.68
CA PHE A 330 -0.76 12.98 4.11
C PHE A 330 -1.15 13.12 2.63
N ARG A 331 -1.87 14.19 2.28
CA ARG A 331 -2.22 14.47 0.87
C ARG A 331 -0.97 14.74 0.03
N GLN A 332 -0.04 15.55 0.54
CA GLN A 332 1.23 15.86 -0.12
C GLN A 332 2.08 14.59 -0.32
N PHE A 333 2.13 13.71 0.68
CA PHE A 333 2.83 12.44 0.56
C PHE A 333 2.22 11.57 -0.54
N VAL A 334 0.89 11.39 -0.57
CA VAL A 334 0.18 10.68 -1.64
C VAL A 334 0.52 11.29 -3.00
N GLU A 335 0.40 12.62 -3.13
CA GLU A 335 0.67 13.36 -4.37
C GLU A 335 2.10 13.13 -4.87
N TYR A 336 3.10 13.05 -3.99
CA TYR A 336 4.47 12.75 -4.41
C TYR A 336 4.66 11.30 -4.84
N VAL A 337 4.17 10.32 -4.07
CA VAL A 337 4.51 8.91 -4.33
C VAL A 337 3.79 8.33 -5.55
N VAL A 338 2.55 8.76 -5.84
CA VAL A 338 1.80 8.28 -7.02
C VAL A 338 2.37 8.79 -8.35
N ASN A 339 3.23 9.82 -8.31
CA ASN A 339 3.87 10.42 -9.49
C ASN A 339 5.32 9.97 -9.69
N LEU A 340 5.87 9.11 -8.83
CA LEU A 340 7.23 8.59 -8.96
C LEU A 340 7.38 7.72 -10.22
N LYS A 341 8.48 7.94 -10.95
CA LYS A 341 8.86 7.05 -12.06
C LYS A 341 9.45 5.74 -11.53
N PHE A 342 9.50 4.74 -12.41
CA PHE A 342 9.94 3.39 -12.07
C PHE A 342 11.36 3.35 -11.47
N ASP A 343 12.28 4.10 -12.06
CA ASP A 343 13.70 4.16 -11.72
C ASP A 343 14.08 5.38 -10.87
N GLU A 344 13.11 6.24 -10.53
CA GLU A 344 13.34 7.47 -9.76
C GLU A 344 13.81 7.17 -8.33
N GLU A 345 14.79 7.93 -7.85
CA GLU A 345 15.24 7.90 -6.46
C GLU A 345 14.23 8.66 -5.58
N PRO A 346 13.54 7.99 -4.64
CA PRO A 346 12.57 8.69 -3.79
C PRO A 346 13.28 9.65 -2.82
N ASN A 347 12.70 10.84 -2.62
CA ASN A 347 13.24 11.80 -1.66
C ASN A 347 12.70 11.52 -0.24
N TYR A 348 13.17 10.43 0.37
CA TYR A 348 12.73 9.97 1.70
C TYR A 348 12.82 11.06 2.77
N ALA A 349 13.90 11.85 2.76
CA ALA A 349 14.12 12.95 3.68
C ALA A 349 13.02 14.03 3.58
N LYS A 350 12.66 14.43 2.35
CA LYS A 350 11.53 15.34 2.11
C LYS A 350 10.22 14.75 2.61
N TYR A 351 9.96 13.47 2.34
CA TYR A 351 8.71 12.83 2.74
C TYR A 351 8.55 12.74 4.26
N ILE A 352 9.62 12.44 4.98
CA ILE A 352 9.65 12.49 6.45
C ILE A 352 9.33 13.89 6.95
N SER A 353 9.97 14.92 6.37
CA SER A 353 9.82 16.31 6.82
C SER A 353 8.40 16.88 6.70
N LEU A 354 7.52 16.25 5.89
CA LEU A 354 6.11 16.63 5.80
C LEU A 354 5.40 16.49 7.14
N PHE A 355 5.82 15.52 7.97
CA PHE A 355 5.15 15.15 9.20
C PHE A 355 5.72 15.85 10.44
N ASP A 356 6.84 16.58 10.32
CA ASP A 356 7.51 17.28 11.43
C ASP A 356 6.57 18.22 12.20
N GLY A 357 5.66 18.91 11.49
CA GLY A 357 4.70 19.83 12.11
C GLY A 357 3.53 19.15 12.82
N ILE A 358 3.39 17.83 12.68
CA ILE A 358 2.35 17.03 13.36
C ILE A 358 2.90 16.40 14.63
N VAL A 359 4.14 15.94 14.62
CA VAL A 359 4.74 15.22 15.76
C VAL A 359 5.24 16.20 16.82
N GLY A 360 4.96 15.92 18.10
CA GLY A 360 5.43 16.75 19.20
C GLY A 360 6.96 16.85 19.24
N PRO A 361 7.54 17.99 19.68
CA PRO A 361 8.99 18.21 19.68
C PRO A 361 9.73 17.30 20.67
N ASN A 362 9.04 16.75 21.67
CA ASN A 362 9.62 15.85 22.66
C ASN A 362 9.49 14.38 22.21
N PRO A 363 10.59 13.69 21.84
CA PRO A 363 10.54 12.31 21.36
C PRO A 363 10.06 11.31 22.41
N HIS A 364 10.25 11.58 23.71
CA HIS A 364 9.92 10.64 24.79
C HIS A 364 8.42 10.42 24.97
N ILE A 365 7.62 11.44 24.66
CA ILE A 365 6.15 11.37 24.77
C ILE A 365 5.48 10.87 23.50
N ARG A 366 6.22 10.73 22.39
CA ARG A 366 5.66 10.22 21.13
C ARG A 366 5.13 8.80 21.33
N PRO A 367 4.03 8.43 20.65
CA PRO A 367 3.46 7.10 20.76
C PRO A 367 4.33 6.04 20.08
N ILE A 368 5.15 6.43 19.09
CA ILE A 368 6.09 5.57 18.36
C ILE A 368 7.46 6.25 18.33
N ASN A 369 8.51 5.44 18.46
CA ASN A 369 9.88 5.89 18.30
C ASN A 369 10.15 6.21 16.82
N THR A 370 10.76 7.37 16.56
CA THR A 370 11.10 7.90 15.23
C THR A 370 12.60 8.13 15.06
N ASP A 371 13.42 7.55 15.96
CA ASP A 371 14.87 7.72 15.98
C ASP A 371 15.55 7.18 14.72
N GLY A 372 14.92 6.20 14.05
CA GLY A 372 15.37 5.67 12.77
C GLY A 372 15.56 6.75 11.71
N ALA A 373 14.64 7.71 11.71
CA ALA A 373 14.62 8.82 10.77
C ALA A 373 15.63 9.93 11.11
N GLN A 374 16.29 9.93 12.27
CA GLN A 374 17.15 11.06 12.71
C GLN A 374 18.21 11.45 11.68
N LYS A 375 18.85 10.46 11.02
CA LYS A 375 19.86 10.74 9.97
C LYS A 375 19.26 11.48 8.78
N LEU A 376 18.05 11.10 8.37
CA LEU A 376 17.33 11.73 7.26
C LEU A 376 16.85 13.13 7.68
N ILE A 377 16.37 13.28 8.91
CA ILE A 377 15.96 14.57 9.50
C ILE A 377 17.14 15.55 9.54
N TYR A 378 18.33 15.09 9.95
CA TYR A 378 19.53 15.93 10.00
C TYR A 378 19.97 16.43 8.60
N GLN A 379 19.85 15.60 7.56
CA GLN A 379 20.12 16.03 6.18
C GLN A 379 19.18 17.16 5.73
N VAL A 380 17.92 17.15 6.17
CA VAL A 380 16.97 18.24 5.91
C VAL A 380 17.34 19.49 6.70
N GLY A 381 17.74 19.35 7.97
CA GLY A 381 18.18 20.47 8.83
C GLY A 381 19.40 21.20 8.28
N GLN A 382 20.40 20.47 7.78
CA GLN A 382 21.58 21.08 7.12
C GLN A 382 21.23 21.79 5.81
N LYS A 383 20.27 21.26 5.03
CA LYS A 383 19.76 21.95 3.84
C LYS A 383 18.98 23.20 4.22
N ARG A 384 18.14 23.18 5.25
CA ARG A 384 17.46 24.38 5.79
C ARG A 384 18.45 25.48 6.20
N GLY A 385 19.61 25.12 6.76
CA GLY A 385 20.66 26.08 7.13
C GLY A 385 21.45 26.69 5.96
N ARG A 386 21.48 26.02 4.79
CA ARG A 386 21.98 26.62 3.53
C ARG A 386 20.91 27.46 2.85
N LEU A 387 19.67 27.00 2.93
CA LEU A 387 18.50 27.66 2.37
C LEU A 387 18.21 29.02 3.05
N THR A 388 18.55 29.23 4.32
CA THR A 388 18.42 30.56 4.96
C THR A 388 19.33 31.66 4.38
N MET A 389 20.30 31.34 3.51
CA MET A 389 21.08 32.36 2.76
C MET A 389 20.87 32.32 1.25
N GLU A 390 20.11 31.35 0.72
CA GLU A 390 19.79 31.24 -0.72
C GLU A 390 18.29 31.47 -1.01
N ASP A 391 17.39 31.28 -0.02
CA ASP A 391 15.93 31.42 -0.18
C ASP A 391 15.44 32.89 -0.11
N GLU A 392 16.29 33.87 0.21
CA GLU A 392 15.92 35.30 0.14
C GLU A 392 16.20 35.94 -1.23
N GLU A 393 16.96 35.29 -2.12
CA GLU A 393 17.25 35.82 -3.48
C GLU A 393 16.74 34.95 -4.64
N ASP A 394 16.27 33.73 -4.41
CA ASP A 394 15.68 32.89 -5.46
C ASP A 394 14.15 32.74 -5.29
N GLU A 395 13.44 33.87 -5.36
CA GLU A 395 12.05 33.92 -5.84
C GLU A 395 12.00 33.60 -7.36
N GLN A 396 12.63 32.50 -7.77
CA GLN A 396 12.31 31.91 -9.06
C GLN A 396 10.85 31.48 -9.01
N PRO A 397 10.02 31.88 -9.99
CA PRO A 397 8.61 31.56 -9.95
C PRO A 397 8.51 30.05 -9.85
N LYS A 398 7.94 29.59 -8.72
CA LYS A 398 7.55 28.19 -8.51
C LYS A 398 7.00 27.73 -9.83
N LYS A 399 7.73 26.86 -10.55
CA LYS A 399 7.16 26.19 -11.71
C LYS A 399 5.99 25.45 -11.13
N LYS A 400 4.81 26.07 -11.20
CA LYS A 400 3.52 25.39 -11.02
C LYS A 400 3.75 24.14 -11.84
N VAL A 401 3.74 22.98 -11.17
CA VAL A 401 3.62 21.73 -11.88
C VAL A 401 2.35 21.94 -12.68
N ARG A 402 2.53 22.27 -13.96
CA ARG A 402 1.43 22.48 -14.86
C ARG A 402 0.91 21.07 -14.98
N MET A 403 -0.10 20.75 -14.17
CA MET A 403 -0.97 19.62 -14.43
C MET A 403 -1.41 19.85 -15.86
N GLY A 404 -0.73 19.16 -16.78
CA GLY A 404 -1.10 19.16 -18.17
C GLY A 404 -2.53 18.68 -18.25
N MET A 405 -3.21 19.00 -19.34
CA MET A 405 -4.47 18.35 -19.64
C MET A 405 -4.25 16.83 -19.52
N PRO A 406 -5.12 16.09 -18.79
CA PRO A 406 -5.03 14.65 -18.72
C PRO A 406 -4.85 14.08 -20.13
N ALA A 407 -3.88 13.19 -20.32
CA ALA A 407 -3.68 12.58 -21.63
C ALA A 407 -4.93 11.79 -21.99
N THR A 408 -5.66 12.23 -23.01
CA THR A 408 -6.88 11.54 -23.47
C THR A 408 -6.56 10.44 -24.46
N GLN A 409 -5.44 10.61 -25.16
CA GLN A 409 -5.01 9.80 -26.29
C GLN A 409 -3.50 9.61 -26.19
N TRP A 410 -3.00 8.38 -26.18
CA TRP A 410 -1.54 8.20 -26.12
C TRP A 410 -1.04 6.90 -26.74
N ILE A 411 0.23 6.96 -27.16
CA ILE A 411 1.00 5.80 -27.64
C ILE A 411 2.14 5.56 -26.65
N SER A 412 2.26 4.32 -26.17
CA SER A 412 3.42 3.86 -25.39
C SER A 412 4.28 2.97 -26.27
N VAL A 413 5.56 3.28 -26.38
CA VAL A 413 6.52 2.54 -27.21
C VAL A 413 7.54 1.85 -26.32
N TYR A 414 7.69 0.54 -26.49
CA TYR A 414 8.68 -0.30 -25.81
C TYR A 414 9.74 -0.76 -26.81
N ASN A 415 10.98 -0.32 -26.63
CA ASN A 415 12.10 -0.75 -27.47
C ASN A 415 12.61 -2.13 -27.05
N ALA A 416 12.88 -3.01 -28.00
CA ALA A 416 13.48 -4.33 -27.75
C ALA A 416 14.96 -4.27 -27.31
N ARG A 417 15.64 -3.12 -27.49
CA ARG A 417 17.04 -2.94 -27.06
C ARG A 417 17.11 -2.87 -25.54
N ARG A 418 17.99 -3.67 -24.94
CA ARG A 418 18.30 -3.62 -23.51
C ARG A 418 19.21 -2.43 -23.17
N PRO A 419 18.94 -1.68 -22.09
CA PRO A 419 17.76 -1.78 -21.22
C PRO A 419 16.50 -1.27 -21.93
N MET A 420 15.38 -1.99 -21.78
CA MET A 420 14.10 -1.67 -22.44
C MET A 420 13.65 -0.26 -22.03
N LYS A 421 13.69 0.68 -22.98
CA LYS A 421 13.27 2.07 -22.77
C LYS A 421 11.82 2.25 -23.20
N GLN A 422 11.01 2.78 -22.29
CA GLN A 422 9.65 3.22 -22.59
C GLN A 422 9.64 4.68 -23.06
N ARG A 423 8.90 4.96 -24.15
CA ARG A 423 8.64 6.31 -24.64
C ARG A 423 7.15 6.56 -24.74
N TYR A 424 6.72 7.81 -24.59
CA TYR A 424 5.32 8.19 -24.66
C TYR A 424 5.09 9.27 -25.70
N HIS A 425 4.00 9.14 -26.45
CA HIS A 425 3.41 10.21 -27.23
C HIS A 425 2.03 10.51 -26.64
N TYR A 426 1.85 11.69 -26.04
CA TYR A 426 0.60 12.10 -25.40
C TYR A 426 -0.20 13.03 -26.31
N ASN A 427 -1.53 12.98 -26.18
CA ASN A 427 -2.50 13.77 -26.94
C ASN A 427 -2.26 13.69 -28.45
N VAL A 428 -2.00 12.48 -28.94
CA VAL A 428 -1.83 12.20 -30.36
C VAL A 428 -3.19 12.35 -31.02
N ALA A 429 -3.31 13.33 -31.93
CA ALA A 429 -4.53 13.49 -32.71
C ALA A 429 -4.78 12.26 -33.59
N ASP A 430 -6.04 11.85 -33.74
CA ASP A 430 -6.44 10.66 -34.51
C ASP A 430 -5.85 10.66 -35.94
N VAL A 431 -5.81 11.83 -36.59
CA VAL A 431 -5.23 12.03 -37.93
C VAL A 431 -3.73 11.74 -38.03
N ARG A 432 -3.00 11.73 -36.91
CA ARG A 432 -1.55 11.42 -36.84
C ARG A 432 -1.27 9.99 -36.42
N LEU A 433 -2.30 9.23 -36.02
CA LEU A 433 -2.13 7.87 -35.51
C LEU A 433 -1.49 6.95 -36.55
N ALA A 434 -1.96 7.02 -37.81
CA ALA A 434 -1.40 6.23 -38.90
C ALA A 434 0.11 6.48 -39.10
N GLN A 435 0.53 7.75 -39.09
CA GLN A 435 1.95 8.10 -39.23
C GLN A 435 2.82 7.55 -38.11
N HIS A 436 2.30 7.55 -36.87
CA HIS A 436 3.01 6.95 -35.74
C HIS A 436 3.13 5.43 -35.87
N ILE A 437 2.07 4.77 -36.35
CA ILE A 437 2.05 3.31 -36.54
C ILE A 437 3.01 2.91 -37.67
N GLU A 438 2.95 3.59 -38.82
CA GLU A 438 3.81 3.33 -39.98
C GLU A 438 5.29 3.49 -39.61
N LYS A 439 5.64 4.61 -38.97
CA LYS A 439 7.00 4.84 -38.47
C LYS A 439 7.43 3.78 -37.47
N GLY A 440 6.52 3.38 -36.57
CA GLY A 440 6.81 2.31 -35.63
C GLY A 440 7.09 0.98 -36.34
N ASN A 441 6.28 0.61 -37.34
CA ASN A 441 6.49 -0.59 -38.14
C ASN A 441 7.85 -0.57 -38.86
N GLU A 442 8.26 0.57 -39.42
CA GLU A 442 9.60 0.75 -40.01
C GLU A 442 10.72 0.52 -38.99
N ASP A 443 10.50 0.94 -37.75
CA ASP A 443 11.41 0.74 -36.61
C ASP A 443 11.29 -0.67 -35.98
N GLY A 444 10.46 -1.56 -36.54
CA GLY A 444 10.21 -2.91 -36.01
C GLY A 444 9.34 -2.96 -34.76
N LEU A 445 8.59 -1.90 -34.48
CA LEU A 445 7.64 -1.77 -33.39
C LEU A 445 6.23 -2.07 -33.91
N PHE A 446 5.58 -3.09 -33.33
CA PHE A 446 4.23 -3.48 -33.75
C PHE A 446 3.22 -3.23 -32.63
N ILE A 447 1.97 -2.97 -33.00
CA ILE A 447 0.86 -2.81 -32.05
C ILE A 447 0.68 -4.12 -31.29
N SER A 448 0.94 -4.09 -29.98
CA SER A 448 0.79 -5.25 -29.09
C SER A 448 -0.47 -5.19 -28.24
N SER A 449 -1.01 -3.98 -28.02
CA SER A 449 -2.25 -3.79 -27.26
C SER A 449 -2.94 -2.50 -27.66
N VAL A 450 -4.27 -2.52 -27.67
CA VAL A 450 -5.13 -1.35 -27.89
C VAL A 450 -6.17 -1.29 -26.77
N ALA A 451 -6.43 -0.11 -26.25
CA ALA A 451 -7.55 0.16 -25.36
C ALA A 451 -8.28 1.41 -25.85
N SER A 452 -9.61 1.37 -25.88
CA SER A 452 -10.41 2.51 -26.30
C SER A 452 -11.72 2.56 -25.52
N CYS A 453 -12.20 3.76 -25.23
CA CYS A 453 -13.48 4.01 -24.56
C CYS A 453 -13.88 5.46 -24.82
N SER A 454 -14.94 5.69 -25.62
CA SER A 454 -15.53 7.00 -25.92
C SER A 454 -14.51 8.12 -26.12
N ASN A 455 -14.09 8.59 -27.28
CA ASN A 455 -13.07 9.67 -27.41
C ASN A 455 -11.69 9.48 -26.72
N LEU A 456 -11.48 8.46 -25.87
CA LEU A 456 -10.21 8.10 -25.27
C LEU A 456 -9.65 6.84 -25.91
N TRP A 457 -8.36 6.82 -26.20
CA TRP A 457 -7.67 5.63 -26.69
C TRP A 457 -6.22 5.59 -26.25
N ALA A 458 -5.71 4.37 -26.11
CA ALA A 458 -4.32 4.10 -25.78
C ALA A 458 -3.82 2.97 -26.67
N LEU A 459 -2.62 3.13 -27.19
CA LEU A 459 -1.97 2.13 -28.04
C LEU A 459 -0.61 1.77 -27.45
N ILE A 460 -0.29 0.48 -27.39
CA ILE A 460 1.04 -0.01 -27.02
C ILE A 460 1.71 -0.57 -28.27
N MET A 461 2.89 -0.07 -28.58
CA MET A 461 3.77 -0.60 -29.61
C MET A 461 5.02 -1.21 -28.97
N ASP A 462 5.38 -2.40 -29.40
CA ASP A 462 6.47 -3.17 -28.82
C ASP A 462 7.27 -3.88 -29.92
N ALA A 463 8.60 -3.83 -29.82
CA ALA A 463 9.51 -4.53 -30.71
C ALA A 463 9.82 -5.97 -30.23
N GLY A 464 9.38 -6.34 -29.02
CA GLY A 464 9.56 -7.67 -28.43
C GLY A 464 8.45 -8.67 -28.76
N THR A 465 7.46 -8.30 -29.59
CA THR A 465 6.29 -9.14 -29.91
C THR A 465 6.62 -10.37 -30.75
N GLY A 466 7.74 -10.34 -31.49
CA GLY A 466 8.08 -11.34 -32.50
C GLY A 466 7.27 -11.22 -33.80
N PHE A 467 6.44 -10.17 -33.93
CA PHE A 467 5.72 -9.89 -35.18
C PHE A 467 6.70 -9.40 -36.26
N THR A 468 6.42 -9.77 -37.51
CA THR A 468 7.23 -9.35 -38.68
C THR A 468 6.44 -8.48 -39.66
N ALA A 469 5.12 -8.41 -39.50
CA ALA A 469 4.20 -7.58 -40.25
C ALA A 469 2.91 -7.38 -39.44
N GLN A 470 2.17 -6.31 -39.72
CA GLN A 470 0.83 -6.11 -39.16
C GLN A 470 -0.09 -5.47 -40.20
N VAL A 471 -1.38 -5.73 -40.06
CA VAL A 471 -2.45 -5.01 -40.75
C VAL A 471 -3.30 -4.35 -39.67
N TYR A 472 -3.70 -3.10 -39.89
CA TYR A 472 -4.61 -2.39 -39.00
C TYR A 472 -5.58 -1.56 -39.82
N GLU A 473 -6.77 -1.32 -39.25
CA GLU A 473 -7.78 -0.44 -39.81
C GLU A 473 -8.27 0.50 -38.71
N LEU A 474 -8.30 1.81 -38.99
CA LEU A 474 -8.82 2.79 -38.04
C LEU A 474 -10.34 2.90 -38.23
N SER A 475 -11.09 2.40 -37.27
CA SER A 475 -12.54 2.62 -37.23
C SER A 475 -12.86 4.01 -36.68
N PRO A 476 -13.68 4.82 -37.37
CA PRO A 476 -14.21 6.08 -36.81
C PRO A 476 -15.27 5.83 -35.73
N TYR A 477 -15.72 4.58 -35.57
CA TYR A 477 -16.71 4.17 -34.58
C TYR A 477 -16.04 3.33 -33.49
N PHE A 478 -16.37 3.61 -32.23
CA PHE A 478 -16.02 2.71 -31.14
C PHE A 478 -16.83 1.43 -31.29
N LEU A 479 -16.14 0.30 -31.44
CA LEU A 479 -16.80 -1.00 -31.39
C LEU A 479 -17.45 -1.14 -30.00
N HIS A 480 -18.75 -1.44 -29.99
CA HIS A 480 -19.40 -1.88 -28.76
C HIS A 480 -18.69 -3.15 -28.28
N LYS A 481 -18.31 -3.16 -27.00
CA LYS A 481 -17.66 -4.31 -26.36
C LYS A 481 -18.47 -5.59 -26.51
#